data_AF-A0AAX4L603-F1
#
_entry.id   AF-A0AAX4L603-F1
#
_cell.length_a   1.000
_cell.length_b   1.000
_cell.length_c   1.000
_cell.angle_alpha   90.00
_cell.angle_beta   90.00
_cell.angle_gamma   90.00
#
_symmetry.space_group_name_H-M   'P 1'
#
loop_
_entity.id
_entity.type
_entity.pdbx_description
1 polymer ?
#
loop_
_entity_poly.entity_id
_entity_poly.type
_entity_poly.pdbx_seq_one_letter_code
_entity_poly.pdbx_strand_id
1 'polypeptide(L)'
;MPVIVRKTHEKDGKRIYIRIGESPPAIKEGKVKDGAFFVIVGDDDGEKKIRLTDQEALDIAHRIITIYQMHIKMYRKLDRQVYQEYKHRLETTGETKDLESDIIKFIIRAGGETTIENVRDLLSPKHADYLHVMERNGLIVIKGNKVSLNLSNNIK
;
A
#
# COMPACT_ATOMS: atom_id res chain seq x y z
N MET A 1 -2.38 9.54 -34.50
CA MET A 1 -3.17 9.73 -33.27
C MET A 1 -2.40 9.09 -32.13
N PRO A 2 -1.64 9.86 -31.33
CA PRO A 2 -1.03 9.34 -30.11
C PRO A 2 -2.05 8.62 -29.23
N VAL A 3 -1.64 7.50 -28.63
CA VAL A 3 -2.48 6.68 -27.74
C VAL A 3 -2.09 6.99 -26.31
N ILE A 4 -3.04 7.57 -25.56
CA ILE A 4 -2.88 7.94 -24.15
C ILE A 4 -3.12 6.73 -23.26
N VAL A 5 -4.17 5.95 -23.57
CA VAL A 5 -4.52 4.74 -22.81
C VAL A 5 -4.78 3.60 -23.79
N ARG A 6 -4.28 2.41 -23.47
CA ARG A 6 -4.61 1.17 -24.17
C ARG A 6 -4.84 0.08 -23.14
N LYS A 7 -6.01 -0.56 -23.21
CA LYS A 7 -6.29 -1.80 -22.51
C LYS A 7 -6.76 -2.83 -23.52
N THR A 8 -6.21 -4.02 -23.45
CA THR A 8 -6.69 -5.20 -24.16
C THR A 8 -7.10 -6.23 -23.12
N HIS A 9 -8.18 -6.93 -23.41
CA HIS A 9 -8.67 -8.05 -22.63
C HIS A 9 -9.07 -9.17 -23.59
N GLU A 10 -8.83 -10.41 -23.18
CA GLU A 10 -9.23 -11.59 -23.95
C GLU A 10 -10.28 -12.33 -23.13
N LYS A 11 -11.42 -12.60 -23.75
CA LYS A 11 -12.53 -13.31 -23.12
C LYS A 11 -13.15 -14.25 -24.14
N ASP A 12 -13.28 -15.52 -23.77
CA ASP A 12 -13.87 -16.58 -24.61
C ASP A 12 -13.21 -16.70 -25.99
N GLY A 13 -11.88 -16.50 -26.05
CA GLY A 13 -11.08 -16.54 -27.28
C GLY A 13 -11.21 -15.32 -28.19
N LYS A 14 -12.02 -14.32 -27.80
CA LYS A 14 -12.14 -13.04 -28.50
C LYS A 14 -11.34 -11.95 -27.81
N ARG A 15 -10.65 -11.14 -28.60
CA ARG A 15 -9.92 -9.97 -28.12
C ARG A 15 -10.85 -8.76 -28.13
N ILE A 16 -10.95 -8.08 -27.00
CA ILE A 16 -11.64 -6.79 -26.87
C ILE A 16 -10.63 -5.76 -26.39
N TYR A 17 -10.68 -4.55 -26.93
CA TYR A 17 -9.78 -3.49 -26.51
C TYR A 17 -10.46 -2.12 -26.45
N ILE A 18 -9.90 -1.28 -25.59
CA ILE A 18 -10.23 0.14 -25.48
C ILE A 18 -8.93 0.93 -25.69
N ARG A 19 -8.98 1.94 -26.54
CA ARG A 19 -7.91 2.90 -26.77
C ARG A 19 -8.45 4.31 -26.58
N ILE A 20 -7.73 5.14 -25.83
CA ILE A 20 -7.98 6.58 -25.77
C ILE A 20 -6.83 7.26 -26.49
N GLY A 21 -7.14 8.13 -27.44
CA GLY A 21 -6.13 8.83 -28.21
C GLY A 21 -6.51 10.27 -28.50
N GLU A 22 -5.51 11.03 -28.90
CA GLU A 22 -5.64 12.45 -29.24
C GLU A 22 -5.31 12.66 -30.71
N SER A 23 -6.07 13.53 -31.37
CA SER A 23 -5.60 14.18 -32.59
C SER A 23 -5.23 15.62 -32.26
N PRO A 24 -3.99 16.05 -32.48
CA PRO A 24 -3.62 17.44 -32.30
C PRO A 24 -4.32 18.31 -33.34
N PRO A 25 -4.51 19.61 -33.05
CA PRO A 25 -4.99 20.57 -34.04
C PRO A 25 -4.01 20.67 -35.21
N ALA A 26 -4.54 20.82 -36.42
CA ALA A 26 -3.73 20.85 -37.64
C ALA A 26 -4.30 21.81 -38.68
N ILE A 27 -3.41 22.47 -39.44
CA ILE A 27 -3.79 23.28 -40.60
C ILE A 27 -3.61 22.42 -41.85
N LYS A 28 -4.70 22.22 -42.60
CA LYS A 28 -4.66 21.59 -43.93
C LYS A 28 -5.45 22.42 -44.91
N GLU A 29 -4.85 22.73 -46.06
CA GLU A 29 -5.50 23.46 -47.16
C GLU A 29 -6.12 24.80 -46.70
N GLY A 30 -5.44 25.52 -45.81
CA GLY A 30 -5.91 26.80 -45.27
C GLY A 30 -7.07 26.70 -44.26
N LYS A 31 -7.55 25.49 -43.94
CA LYS A 31 -8.56 25.26 -42.91
C LYS A 31 -7.92 24.74 -41.63
N VAL A 32 -8.33 25.32 -40.50
CA VAL A 32 -7.98 24.84 -39.17
C VAL A 32 -8.86 23.64 -38.83
N LYS A 33 -8.24 22.51 -38.50
CA LYS A 33 -8.90 21.37 -37.87
C LYS A 33 -8.58 21.40 -36.38
N ASP A 34 -9.61 21.54 -35.56
CA ASP A 34 -9.46 21.50 -34.11
C ASP A 34 -8.96 20.15 -33.63
N GLY A 35 -8.23 20.18 -32.51
CA GLY A 35 -7.84 18.98 -31.80
C GLY A 35 -9.05 18.24 -31.22
N ALA A 36 -8.89 16.96 -30.94
CA ALA A 36 -9.96 16.17 -30.32
C ALA A 36 -9.42 14.93 -29.62
N PHE A 37 -10.14 14.51 -28.59
CA PHE A 37 -9.96 13.21 -27.95
C PHE A 37 -10.92 12.19 -28.55
N PHE A 38 -10.46 10.94 -28.59
CA PHE A 38 -11.24 9.82 -29.11
C PHE A 38 -11.16 8.63 -28.17
N VAL A 39 -12.29 7.97 -28.00
CA VAL A 39 -12.38 6.63 -27.43
C VAL A 39 -12.63 5.67 -28.59
N ILE A 40 -11.76 4.67 -28.72
CA ILE A 40 -11.91 3.58 -29.67
C ILE A 40 -12.17 2.33 -28.86
N VAL A 41 -13.31 1.70 -29.12
CA VAL A 41 -13.66 0.38 -28.59
C VAL A 41 -13.72 -0.56 -29.77
N GLY A 42 -13.06 -1.71 -29.69
CA GLY A 42 -13.09 -2.67 -30.77
C GLY A 42 -12.84 -4.08 -30.30
N ASP A 43 -13.12 -5.01 -31.19
CA ASP A 43 -12.87 -6.44 -31.05
C ASP A 43 -12.22 -6.99 -32.34
N ASP A 44 -12.24 -8.31 -32.50
CA ASP A 44 -11.72 -8.98 -33.70
C ASP A 44 -12.59 -8.72 -34.94
N ASP A 45 -13.85 -8.31 -34.75
CA ASP A 45 -14.84 -8.13 -35.81
C ASP A 45 -14.91 -6.66 -36.30
N GLY A 46 -14.45 -5.69 -35.49
CA GLY A 46 -14.29 -4.30 -35.94
C GLY A 46 -13.97 -3.29 -34.85
N GLU A 47 -13.81 -2.03 -35.24
CA GLU A 47 -13.59 -0.91 -34.32
C GLU A 47 -14.64 0.19 -34.45
N LYS A 48 -15.06 0.73 -33.31
CA LYS A 48 -15.91 1.92 -33.21
C LYS A 48 -15.11 3.07 -32.61
N LYS A 49 -15.01 4.16 -33.35
CA LYS A 49 -14.35 5.40 -32.94
C LYS A 49 -15.38 6.45 -32.53
N ILE A 50 -15.30 6.92 -31.30
CA ILE A 50 -16.17 7.94 -30.73
C ILE A 50 -15.32 9.19 -30.46
N ARG A 51 -15.70 10.33 -31.04
CA ARG A 51 -15.10 11.63 -30.73
C ARG A 51 -15.72 12.18 -29.46
N LEU A 52 -14.91 12.62 -28.52
CA LEU A 52 -15.37 13.35 -27.34
C LEU A 52 -15.47 14.84 -27.68
N THR A 53 -16.51 15.48 -27.15
CA THR A 53 -16.56 16.94 -27.04
C THR A 53 -15.55 17.43 -26.00
N ASP A 54 -15.19 18.71 -26.06
CA ASP A 54 -14.25 19.32 -25.12
C ASP A 54 -14.74 19.19 -23.67
N GLN A 55 -16.05 19.35 -23.45
CA GLN A 55 -16.65 19.22 -22.13
C GLN A 55 -16.59 17.78 -21.59
N GLU A 56 -16.87 16.78 -22.44
CA GLU A 56 -16.78 15.36 -22.04
C GLU A 56 -15.34 14.96 -21.74
N ALA A 57 -14.38 15.41 -22.55
CA ALA A 57 -12.96 15.14 -22.33
C ALA A 57 -12.49 15.75 -20.99
N LEU A 58 -12.90 16.98 -20.71
CA LEU A 58 -12.57 17.68 -19.47
C LEU A 58 -13.20 17.02 -18.23
N ASP A 59 -14.48 16.64 -18.29
CA ASP A 59 -15.17 15.96 -17.19
C ASP A 59 -14.51 14.61 -16.87
N ILE A 60 -14.19 13.80 -17.90
CA ILE A 60 -13.50 12.52 -17.72
C ILE A 60 -12.13 12.73 -17.05
N ALA A 61 -11.34 13.70 -17.50
CA ALA A 61 -10.04 14.00 -16.92
C ALA A 61 -10.17 14.39 -15.43
N HIS A 62 -11.09 15.28 -15.09
CA HIS A 62 -11.32 15.70 -13.71
C HIS A 62 -11.78 14.55 -12.82
N ARG A 63 -12.66 13.67 -13.33
CA ARG A 63 -13.13 12.49 -12.57
C ARG A 63 -11.98 11.52 -12.29
N ILE A 64 -11.13 11.22 -13.27
CA ILE A 64 -9.97 10.35 -13.07
C ILE A 64 -9.05 10.92 -11.99
N ILE A 65 -8.71 12.21 -12.07
CA ILE A 65 -7.85 12.87 -11.09
C ILE A 65 -8.48 12.84 -9.70
N THR A 66 -9.76 13.18 -9.60
CA THR A 66 -10.49 13.24 -8.32
C THR A 66 -10.53 11.87 -7.66
N ILE A 67 -10.92 10.83 -8.41
CA ILE A 67 -10.98 9.45 -7.90
C ILE A 67 -9.59 8.98 -7.46
N TYR A 68 -8.55 9.25 -8.25
CA TYR A 68 -7.17 8.90 -7.89
C TYR A 68 -6.72 9.57 -6.58
N GLN A 69 -6.98 10.87 -6.44
CA GLN A 69 -6.67 11.61 -5.21
C GLN A 69 -7.46 11.08 -4.01
N MET A 70 -8.74 10.74 -4.20
CA MET A 70 -9.57 10.13 -3.17
C MET A 70 -9.00 8.77 -2.75
N HIS A 71 -8.65 7.89 -3.70
CA HIS A 71 -8.06 6.59 -3.41
C HIS A 71 -6.76 6.74 -2.61
N ILE A 72 -5.81 7.58 -3.03
CA ILE A 72 -4.57 7.79 -2.27
C ILE A 72 -4.84 8.28 -0.84
N LYS A 73 -5.73 9.26 -0.69
CA LYS A 73 -6.07 9.82 0.64
C LYS A 73 -6.77 8.78 1.51
N MET A 74 -7.65 7.96 0.93
CA MET A 74 -8.41 6.93 1.63
C MET A 74 -7.53 5.77 2.05
N TYR A 75 -6.67 5.25 1.17
CA TYR A 75 -5.72 4.18 1.53
C TYR A 75 -4.76 4.62 2.63
N ARG A 76 -4.22 5.85 2.58
CA ARG A 76 -3.40 6.40 3.67
C ARG A 76 -4.15 6.52 5.00
N LYS A 77 -5.46 6.80 4.96
CA LYS A 77 -6.30 6.85 6.16
C LYS A 77 -6.62 5.46 6.69
N LEU A 78 -6.94 4.51 5.80
CA LEU A 78 -7.19 3.11 6.14
C LEU A 78 -5.94 2.46 6.75
N ASP A 79 -4.76 2.67 6.19
CA ASP A 79 -3.50 2.17 6.77
C ASP A 79 -3.27 2.71 8.20
N ARG A 80 -3.54 3.99 8.41
CA ARG A 80 -3.45 4.62 9.74
C ARG A 80 -4.50 4.10 10.72
N GLN A 81 -5.74 3.92 10.26
CA GLN A 81 -6.83 3.39 11.09
C GLN A 81 -6.58 1.92 11.46
N VAL A 82 -6.15 1.09 10.51
CA VAL A 82 -5.78 -0.31 10.76
C VAL A 82 -4.62 -0.39 11.76
N TYR A 83 -3.61 0.47 11.65
CA TYR A 83 -2.52 0.54 12.62
C TYR A 83 -3.00 1.02 14.01
N GLN A 84 -3.89 2.00 14.07
CA GLN A 84 -4.47 2.48 15.33
C GLN A 84 -5.38 1.45 15.98
N GLU A 85 -6.19 0.73 15.22
CA GLU A 85 -7.03 -0.38 15.72
C GLU A 85 -6.20 -1.58 16.16
N TYR A 86 -5.10 -1.87 15.48
CA TYR A 86 -4.11 -2.86 15.91
C TYR A 86 -3.48 -2.45 17.25
N LYS A 87 -3.02 -1.20 17.36
CA LYS A 87 -2.45 -0.64 18.59
C LYS A 87 -3.47 -0.61 19.74
N HIS A 88 -4.69 -0.19 19.47
CA HIS A 88 -5.76 -0.15 20.46
C HIS A 88 -6.13 -1.55 20.93
N ARG A 89 -6.20 -2.54 20.03
CA ARG A 89 -6.41 -3.95 20.41
C ARG A 89 -5.30 -4.45 21.33
N LEU A 90 -4.03 -4.20 20.99
CA LEU A 90 -2.89 -4.55 21.85
C LEU A 90 -2.95 -3.90 23.24
N GLU A 91 -3.42 -2.65 23.32
CA GLU A 91 -3.54 -1.91 24.58
C GLU A 91 -4.74 -2.37 25.43
N THR A 92 -5.81 -2.91 24.81
CA THR A 92 -7.08 -3.22 25.50
C THR A 92 -7.19 -4.67 25.98
N THR A 93 -6.55 -5.66 25.33
CA THR A 93 -6.73 -7.09 25.68
C THR A 93 -5.80 -7.62 26.77
N GLY A 94 -4.87 -6.83 27.31
CA GLY A 94 -3.94 -7.30 28.34
C GLY A 94 -2.90 -8.34 27.85
N GLU A 95 -2.94 -8.74 26.59
CA GLU A 95 -1.98 -9.67 25.94
C GLU A 95 -0.53 -9.17 26.01
N THR A 96 -0.33 -7.86 26.19
CA THR A 96 0.98 -7.25 26.35
C THR A 96 1.71 -7.73 27.61
N LYS A 97 0.98 -8.04 28.70
CA LYS A 97 1.59 -8.60 29.92
C LYS A 97 2.06 -10.04 29.72
N ASP A 98 1.32 -10.84 28.95
CA ASP A 98 1.68 -12.23 28.69
C ASP A 98 2.90 -12.32 27.77
N LEU A 99 2.93 -11.51 26.70
CA LEU A 99 4.09 -11.41 25.79
C LEU A 99 5.35 -10.95 26.52
N GLU A 100 5.23 -9.95 27.39
CA GLU A 100 6.35 -9.45 28.19
C GLU A 100 6.93 -10.53 29.12
N SER A 101 6.05 -11.22 29.86
CA SER A 101 6.43 -12.34 30.73
C SER A 101 7.15 -13.44 29.95
N ASP A 102 6.63 -13.80 28.78
CA ASP A 102 7.15 -14.91 27.99
C ASP A 102 8.52 -14.59 27.39
N ILE A 103 8.72 -13.36 26.93
CA ILE A 103 10.03 -12.87 26.46
C ILE A 103 11.04 -12.85 27.60
N ILE A 104 10.69 -12.31 28.78
CA ILE A 104 11.60 -12.26 29.93
C ILE A 104 12.01 -13.66 30.34
N LYS A 105 11.06 -14.59 30.50
CA LYS A 105 11.34 -16.00 30.86
C LYS A 105 12.26 -16.66 29.83
N PHE A 106 12.03 -16.40 28.55
CA PHE A 106 12.85 -16.94 27.47
C PHE A 106 14.29 -16.42 27.53
N ILE A 107 14.50 -15.11 27.70
CA ILE A 107 15.85 -14.53 27.80
C ILE A 107 16.58 -15.05 29.05
N ILE A 108 15.88 -15.20 30.19
CA ILE A 108 16.47 -15.81 31.40
C ILE A 108 16.93 -17.24 31.13
N ARG A 109 16.08 -18.06 30.49
CA ARG A 109 16.42 -19.45 30.12
C ARG A 109 17.60 -19.54 29.15
N ALA A 110 17.75 -18.55 28.29
CA ALA A 110 18.87 -18.44 27.36
C ALA A 110 20.18 -17.93 28.02
N GLY A 111 20.19 -17.64 29.32
CA GLY A 111 21.37 -17.17 30.05
C GLY A 111 21.51 -15.65 30.14
N GLY A 112 20.43 -14.90 29.88
CA GLY A 112 20.37 -13.43 30.03
C GLY A 112 20.57 -12.62 28.75
N GLU A 113 20.92 -13.26 27.63
CA GLU A 113 21.07 -12.64 26.32
C GLU A 113 20.57 -13.59 25.21
N THR A 114 19.94 -13.05 24.16
CA THR A 114 19.50 -13.79 22.97
C THR A 114 19.55 -12.89 21.73
N THR A 115 19.03 -13.34 20.60
CA THR A 115 18.89 -12.54 19.37
C THR A 115 17.44 -12.28 18.99
N ILE A 116 17.18 -11.23 18.19
CA ILE A 116 15.84 -10.94 17.67
C ILE A 116 15.33 -12.12 16.83
N GLU A 117 16.22 -12.74 16.04
CA GLU A 117 15.93 -13.94 15.25
C GLU A 117 15.50 -15.11 16.14
N ASN A 118 16.20 -15.39 17.23
CA ASN A 118 15.83 -16.46 18.15
C ASN A 118 14.46 -16.21 18.81
N VAL A 119 14.16 -14.96 19.17
CA VAL A 119 12.84 -14.60 19.70
C VAL A 119 11.74 -14.81 18.65
N ARG A 120 12.00 -14.43 17.40
CA ARG A 120 11.07 -14.62 16.28
C ARG A 120 10.79 -16.09 15.99
N ASP A 121 11.85 -16.90 15.96
CA ASP A 121 11.80 -18.30 15.52
C ASP A 121 11.31 -19.24 16.64
N LEU A 122 11.66 -18.95 17.90
CA LEU A 122 11.35 -19.83 19.04
C LEU A 122 10.13 -19.41 19.86
N LEU A 123 9.73 -18.13 19.82
CA LEU A 123 8.48 -17.68 20.43
C LEU A 123 7.42 -17.41 19.36
N SER A 124 7.54 -16.30 18.64
CA SER A 124 6.80 -16.00 17.41
C SER A 124 7.23 -14.63 16.87
N PRO A 125 6.87 -14.30 15.60
CA PRO A 125 7.04 -12.94 15.07
C PRO A 125 6.43 -11.85 15.95
N LYS A 126 5.28 -12.13 16.58
CA LYS A 126 4.59 -11.20 17.50
C LYS A 126 5.45 -10.82 18.70
N HIS A 127 6.24 -11.75 19.25
CA HIS A 127 7.14 -11.48 20.38
C HIS A 127 8.35 -10.64 19.94
N ALA A 128 8.90 -10.91 18.75
CA ALA A 128 10.01 -10.14 18.20
C ALA A 128 9.63 -8.68 17.94
N ASP A 129 8.42 -8.44 17.40
CA ASP A 129 7.91 -7.09 17.17
C ASP A 129 7.67 -6.32 18.48
N TYR A 130 7.37 -7.02 19.58
CA TYR A 130 7.15 -6.42 20.90
C TYR A 130 8.44 -5.99 21.61
N LEU A 131 9.62 -6.46 21.18
CA LEU A 131 10.91 -6.11 21.79
C LEU A 131 11.16 -4.60 21.79
N HIS A 132 10.77 -3.88 20.73
CA HIS A 132 10.91 -2.42 20.67
C HIS A 132 10.11 -1.69 21.76
N VAL A 133 8.97 -2.25 22.17
CA VAL A 133 8.15 -1.70 23.26
C VAL A 133 8.85 -1.95 24.59
N MET A 134 9.38 -3.15 24.81
CA MET A 134 10.14 -3.49 26.03
C MET A 134 11.43 -2.67 26.16
N GLU A 135 12.12 -2.39 25.06
CA GLU A 135 13.31 -1.54 25.04
C GLU A 135 12.95 -0.09 25.42
N ARG A 136 11.89 0.46 24.83
CA ARG A 136 11.39 1.79 25.18
C ARG A 136 10.96 1.89 26.64
N ASN A 137 10.41 0.81 27.19
CA ASN A 137 10.04 0.72 28.61
C ASN A 137 11.25 0.46 29.53
N GLY A 138 12.45 0.30 28.96
CA GLY A 138 13.69 0.12 29.71
C GLY A 138 13.87 -1.27 30.32
N LEU A 139 13.09 -2.28 29.90
CA LEU A 139 13.14 -3.64 30.43
C LEU A 139 14.26 -4.48 29.78
N ILE A 140 14.59 -4.16 28.52
CA ILE A 140 15.62 -4.85 27.74
C ILE A 140 16.48 -3.82 27.02
N VAL A 141 17.65 -4.26 26.55
CA VAL A 141 18.56 -3.47 25.73
C VAL A 141 18.76 -4.20 24.41
N ILE A 142 18.56 -3.49 23.29
CA ILE A 142 18.79 -4.03 21.95
C ILE A 142 20.05 -3.39 21.37
N LYS A 143 21.04 -4.22 21.00
CA LYS A 143 22.28 -3.78 20.34
C LYS A 143 22.45 -4.55 19.03
N GLY A 144 22.01 -3.93 17.93
CA GLY A 144 21.96 -4.62 16.64
C GLY A 144 20.94 -5.77 16.69
N ASN A 145 21.40 -7.01 16.45
CA ASN A 145 20.55 -8.21 16.54
C ASN A 145 20.49 -8.81 17.97
N LYS A 146 21.30 -8.32 18.92
CA LYS A 146 21.37 -8.85 20.29
C LYS A 146 20.34 -8.20 21.20
N VAL A 147 19.75 -8.99 22.06
CA VAL A 147 18.71 -8.61 23.03
C VAL A 147 19.14 -9.12 24.41
N SER A 148 19.28 -8.23 25.39
CA SER A 148 19.60 -8.59 26.78
C SER A 148 18.64 -7.94 27.77
N LEU A 149 18.46 -8.56 28.94
CA LEU A 149 17.68 -7.93 30.01
C LEU A 149 18.42 -6.71 30.55
N ASN A 150 17.68 -5.64 30.81
CA ASN A 150 18.23 -4.46 31.45
C ASN A 150 18.25 -4.65 32.98
N LEU A 151 19.33 -5.27 33.47
CA LEU A 151 19.50 -5.56 34.91
C LEU A 151 19.81 -4.32 35.76
N SER A 152 19.87 -3.13 35.16
CA SER A 152 20.16 -1.88 35.87
C SER A 152 19.04 -1.41 36.81
N ASN A 153 17.86 -2.04 36.81
CA ASN A 153 16.70 -1.62 37.60
C ASN A 153 16.19 -2.61 38.66
N ASN A 154 16.90 -3.70 38.96
CA ASN A 154 16.49 -4.69 39.98
C ASN A 154 17.44 -4.78 41.19
N ILE A 155 17.98 -3.63 41.64
CA ILE A 155 18.49 -3.50 43.00
C ILE A 155 17.79 -2.32 43.67
N LYS A 156 16.62 -2.59 44.25
CA LYS A 156 16.12 -1.95 45.46
C LYS A 156 15.07 -2.83 46.11
#